data_AF-A0AAP1W8X4-F1
#
_entry.id   AF-A0AAP1W8X4-F1
#
_cell.length_a   1.000
_cell.length_b   1.000
_cell.length_c   1.000
_cell.angle_alpha   90.00
_cell.angle_beta   90.00
_cell.angle_gamma   90.00
#
_symmetry.space_group_name_H-M   'P 1'
#
loop_
_entity.id
_entity.type
_entity.pdbx_description
1 polymer ?
#
loop_
_entity_poly.entity_id
_entity_poly.type
_entity_poly.pdbx_seq_one_letter_code
_entity_poly.pdbx_strand_id
1 'polypeptide(L)'
;MGKKSKNKKLWSYFKIFLFFSLLLGLILLWAYFPFILNWIDKYNTPIQVPLRPTTDIHFKPFDFETHAQKIGEKYGTYGDSYGALNTLFSGLAFVFLILSLYLQGDELKAQRNEIKEQRREIKRSNKIAKQQRKITNQQAKLLKQQIKDAKQQHFNENFFNLLQEKNRRIESMKYRDLSGNAILNLFSHKFLNTIENIILEGMDDTNQEKYREHILDEVVNTYLSFYDQWGSPFERTLYINYINDLIHYIEDNAAKEYMSESIQLLRMYMTHDEIMCIAFLAMIYPNLGEKVNKYGLLANFNTDENMYAEIRLKLIFSKEAFEYY
;
A
#
# COMPACT_ATOMS: atom_id res chain seq x y z
N MET A 1 -21.67 -32.83 -9.12
CA MET A 1 -22.82 -31.91 -9.40
C MET A 1 -23.58 -32.16 -10.72
N GLY A 2 -23.10 -33.01 -11.66
CA GLY A 2 -23.70 -33.14 -13.01
C GLY A 2 -25.03 -33.93 -13.16
N LYS A 3 -25.32 -34.93 -12.31
CA LYS A 3 -26.53 -35.77 -12.46
C LYS A 3 -27.86 -35.06 -12.09
N LYS A 4 -27.86 -34.18 -11.08
CA LYS A 4 -29.06 -33.41 -10.67
C LYS A 4 -29.49 -32.36 -11.71
N SER A 5 -28.54 -31.81 -12.47
CA SER A 5 -28.80 -30.82 -13.53
C SER A 5 -29.49 -31.44 -14.76
N LYS A 6 -29.05 -32.64 -15.19
CA LYS A 6 -29.65 -33.37 -16.33
C LYS A 6 -31.13 -33.73 -16.10
N ASN A 7 -31.49 -34.24 -14.91
CA ASN A 7 -32.87 -34.58 -14.60
C ASN A 7 -33.81 -33.36 -14.59
N LYS A 8 -33.32 -32.21 -14.12
CA LYS A 8 -34.11 -30.96 -14.12
C LYS A 8 -34.43 -30.47 -15.53
N LYS A 9 -33.46 -30.56 -16.47
CA LYS A 9 -33.66 -30.22 -17.88
C LYS A 9 -34.65 -31.18 -18.55
N LEU A 10 -34.51 -32.50 -18.33
CA LEU A 10 -35.42 -33.51 -18.90
C LEU A 10 -36.87 -33.26 -18.47
N TRP A 11 -37.08 -32.93 -17.20
CA TRP A 11 -38.41 -32.63 -16.67
C TRP A 11 -39.02 -31.34 -17.24
N SER A 12 -38.17 -30.35 -17.58
CA SER A 12 -38.60 -29.13 -18.27
C SER A 12 -39.08 -29.42 -19.69
N TYR A 13 -38.34 -30.24 -20.46
CA TYR A 13 -38.75 -30.63 -21.81
C TYR A 13 -40.06 -31.42 -21.82
N PHE A 14 -40.25 -32.31 -20.84
CA PHE A 14 -41.50 -33.06 -20.67
C PHE A 14 -42.70 -32.13 -20.42
N LYS A 15 -42.56 -31.10 -19.57
CA LYS A 15 -43.63 -30.10 -19.36
C LYS A 15 -43.97 -29.33 -20.63
N ILE A 16 -42.96 -28.92 -21.39
CA ILE A 16 -43.16 -28.19 -22.65
C ILE A 16 -43.92 -29.08 -23.64
N PHE A 17 -43.51 -30.34 -23.78
CA PHE A 17 -44.19 -31.31 -24.63
C PHE A 17 -45.65 -31.53 -24.21
N LEU A 18 -45.91 -31.72 -22.90
CA LEU A 18 -47.26 -31.89 -22.36
C LEU A 18 -48.14 -30.66 -22.66
N PHE A 19 -47.60 -29.45 -22.50
CA PHE A 19 -48.32 -28.21 -22.80
C PHE A 19 -48.69 -28.12 -24.28
N PHE A 20 -47.74 -28.38 -25.19
CA PHE A 20 -48.01 -28.39 -26.63
C PHE A 20 -49.01 -29.47 -27.03
N SER A 21 -48.95 -30.65 -26.42
CA SER A 21 -49.91 -31.73 -26.66
C SER A 21 -51.32 -31.36 -26.21
N LEU A 22 -51.45 -30.65 -25.09
CA LEU A 22 -52.73 -30.21 -24.54
C LEU A 22 -53.33 -29.08 -25.39
N LEU A 23 -52.48 -28.16 -25.86
CA LEU A 23 -52.85 -27.10 -26.80
C LEU A 23 -53.30 -27.67 -28.16
N LEU A 24 -52.58 -28.67 -28.68
CA LEU A 24 -52.96 -29.38 -29.91
C LEU A 24 -54.31 -30.11 -29.73
N GLY A 25 -54.54 -30.73 -28.56
CA GLY A 25 -55.82 -31.36 -28.23
C GLY A 25 -56.99 -30.37 -28.20
N LEU A 26 -56.78 -29.16 -27.67
CA LEU A 26 -57.78 -28.09 -27.68
C LEU A 26 -58.10 -27.59 -29.11
N ILE A 27 -57.08 -27.45 -29.95
CA ILE A 27 -57.24 -27.09 -31.37
C ILE A 27 -58.01 -28.17 -32.13
N LEU A 28 -57.67 -29.45 -31.93
CA LEU A 28 -58.36 -30.58 -32.53
C LEU A 28 -59.81 -30.67 -32.06
N LEU A 29 -60.07 -30.43 -30.77
CA LEU A 29 -61.41 -30.40 -30.21
C LEU A 29 -62.24 -29.28 -30.82
N TRP A 30 -61.69 -28.08 -30.99
CA TRP A 30 -62.36 -26.97 -31.68
C TRP A 30 -62.65 -27.29 -33.16
N ALA A 31 -61.67 -27.87 -33.87
CA ALA A 31 -61.81 -28.24 -35.27
C ALA A 31 -62.82 -29.37 -35.51
N TYR A 32 -62.93 -30.32 -34.58
CA TYR A 32 -63.84 -31.47 -34.67
C TYR A 32 -65.22 -31.20 -34.04
N PHE A 33 -65.38 -30.10 -33.30
CA PHE A 33 -66.63 -29.70 -32.68
C PHE A 33 -67.84 -29.64 -33.63
N PRO A 34 -67.77 -29.06 -34.85
CA PRO A 34 -68.91 -29.06 -35.77
C PRO A 34 -69.38 -30.46 -36.16
N PHE A 35 -68.47 -31.43 -36.25
CA PHE A 35 -68.82 -32.82 -36.55
C PHE A 35 -69.55 -33.48 -35.36
N ILE A 36 -69.13 -33.18 -34.13
CA ILE A 36 -69.80 -33.63 -32.91
C ILE A 36 -71.22 -33.08 -32.82
N LEU A 37 -71.41 -31.78 -33.11
CA LEU A 37 -72.73 -31.15 -33.11
C LEU A 37 -73.67 -31.80 -34.13
N ASN A 38 -73.19 -32.05 -35.36
CA ASN A 38 -73.96 -32.77 -36.38
C ASN A 38 -74.30 -34.20 -35.96
N TRP A 39 -73.41 -34.87 -35.22
CA TRP A 39 -73.66 -36.23 -34.73
C TRP A 39 -74.71 -36.24 -33.61
N ILE A 40 -74.66 -35.29 -32.66
CA ILE A 40 -75.65 -35.14 -31.58
C ILE A 40 -77.04 -34.80 -32.14
N ASP A 41 -77.09 -33.90 -33.13
CA ASP A 41 -78.33 -33.46 -33.80
C ASP A 41 -78.98 -34.61 -34.61
N LYS A 42 -78.19 -35.54 -35.14
CA LYS A 42 -78.69 -36.70 -35.91
C LYS A 42 -79.46 -37.73 -35.06
N TYR A 43 -79.32 -37.72 -33.73
CA TYR A 43 -79.94 -38.71 -32.83
C TYR A 43 -80.99 -38.14 -31.86
N ASN A 44 -81.24 -36.83 -31.83
CA ASN A 44 -82.29 -36.21 -31.00
C ASN A 44 -83.11 -35.17 -31.79
N THR A 45 -84.41 -35.43 -31.95
CA THR A 45 -85.42 -34.44 -32.38
C THR A 45 -86.76 -34.72 -31.68
N PRO A 46 -87.67 -33.74 -31.59
CA PRO A 46 -87.69 -32.59 -30.68
C PRO A 46 -88.46 -32.90 -29.37
N ILE A 47 -88.30 -32.04 -28.36
CA ILE A 47 -89.08 -32.05 -27.11
C ILE A 47 -90.57 -32.00 -27.47
N GLN A 48 -91.33 -33.02 -27.06
CA GLN A 48 -92.79 -33.02 -27.21
C GLN A 48 -93.39 -31.98 -26.27
N VAL A 49 -93.89 -30.87 -26.83
CA VAL A 49 -94.77 -29.95 -26.10
C VAL A 49 -96.10 -30.69 -25.87
N PRO A 50 -96.65 -30.74 -24.64
CA PRO A 50 -97.86 -31.50 -24.37
C PRO A 50 -99.05 -30.92 -25.14
N LEU A 51 -99.80 -31.79 -25.81
CA LEU A 51 -101.01 -31.45 -26.58
C LEU A 51 -102.09 -30.87 -25.66
N ARG A 52 -102.63 -29.68 -26.00
CA ARG A 52 -103.88 -29.17 -25.44
C ARG A 52 -105.05 -30.06 -25.90
N PRO A 53 -106.00 -30.43 -25.03
CA PRO A 53 -107.09 -31.33 -25.41
C PRO A 53 -108.25 -30.53 -26.01
N THR A 54 -108.69 -30.88 -27.22
CA THR A 54 -110.02 -30.50 -27.73
C THR A 54 -110.53 -31.54 -28.72
N THR A 55 -111.78 -31.94 -28.52
CA THR A 55 -112.59 -32.87 -29.31
C THR A 55 -112.94 -32.32 -30.70
N ASP A 56 -112.89 -33.25 -31.66
CA ASP A 56 -113.64 -33.36 -32.92
C ASP A 56 -113.37 -32.44 -34.14
N ILE A 57 -112.78 -33.13 -35.15
CA ILE A 57 -112.80 -32.99 -36.62
C ILE A 57 -111.99 -31.84 -37.27
N HIS A 58 -110.70 -32.15 -37.45
CA HIS A 58 -109.78 -31.88 -38.56
C HIS A 58 -110.00 -30.69 -39.52
N PHE A 59 -109.32 -29.58 -39.21
CA PHE A 59 -108.35 -28.90 -40.10
C PHE A 59 -107.16 -28.46 -39.24
N LYS A 60 -105.94 -28.93 -39.53
CA LYS A 60 -104.73 -28.45 -38.83
C LYS A 60 -104.40 -27.02 -39.31
N PRO A 61 -104.34 -25.98 -38.46
CA PRO A 61 -103.63 -24.76 -38.82
C PRO A 61 -102.14 -25.10 -38.92
N PHE A 62 -101.55 -24.73 -40.04
CA PHE A 62 -100.19 -25.07 -40.40
C PHE A 62 -99.25 -23.98 -39.87
N ASP A 63 -98.67 -24.19 -38.68
CA ASP A 63 -97.53 -23.40 -38.20
C ASP A 63 -96.28 -23.80 -39.00
N PHE A 64 -96.11 -23.22 -40.19
CA PHE A 64 -94.85 -23.26 -40.91
C PHE A 64 -93.95 -22.14 -40.37
N GLU A 65 -93.00 -22.45 -39.49
CA GLU A 65 -91.85 -21.57 -39.28
C GLU A 65 -91.21 -21.24 -40.63
N THR A 66 -90.94 -19.97 -40.88
CA THR A 66 -90.35 -19.52 -42.15
C THR A 66 -88.99 -20.18 -42.36
N HIS A 67 -88.58 -20.42 -43.62
CA HIS A 67 -87.26 -21.01 -43.90
C HIS A 67 -86.13 -20.23 -43.23
N ALA A 68 -86.23 -18.90 -43.14
CA ALA A 68 -85.27 -18.05 -42.44
C ALA A 68 -85.27 -18.25 -40.90
N GLN A 69 -86.42 -18.51 -40.28
CA GLN A 69 -86.50 -18.85 -38.85
C GLN A 69 -85.95 -20.25 -38.55
N LYS A 70 -86.24 -21.26 -39.36
CA LYS A 70 -85.66 -22.61 -39.19
C LYS A 70 -84.15 -22.61 -39.36
N ILE A 71 -83.66 -21.80 -40.30
CA ILE A 71 -82.23 -21.54 -40.48
C ILE A 71 -81.70 -20.80 -39.23
N GLY A 72 -82.32 -19.70 -38.82
CA GLY A 72 -81.92 -18.89 -37.67
C GLY A 72 -81.91 -19.64 -36.34
N GLU A 73 -82.90 -20.48 -36.05
CA GLU A 73 -82.93 -21.34 -34.86
C GLU A 73 -81.85 -22.40 -34.92
N LYS A 74 -81.69 -23.09 -36.06
CA LYS A 74 -80.64 -24.09 -36.23
C LYS A 74 -79.23 -23.50 -36.05
N TYR A 75 -78.97 -22.34 -36.68
CA TYR A 75 -77.69 -21.62 -36.52
C TYR A 75 -77.57 -20.96 -35.14
N GLY A 76 -78.67 -20.57 -34.50
CA GLY A 76 -78.73 -20.07 -33.13
C GLY A 76 -78.36 -21.13 -32.09
N THR A 77 -78.92 -22.35 -32.20
CA THR A 77 -78.59 -23.48 -31.31
C THR A 77 -77.15 -23.97 -31.50
N TYR A 78 -76.63 -23.97 -32.74
CA TYR A 78 -75.20 -24.19 -32.96
C TYR A 78 -74.36 -23.06 -32.35
N GLY A 79 -74.78 -21.80 -32.51
CA GLY A 79 -74.15 -20.62 -31.89
C GLY A 79 -74.07 -20.72 -30.36
N ASP A 80 -75.16 -21.14 -29.69
CA ASP A 80 -75.22 -21.37 -28.25
C ASP A 80 -74.25 -22.49 -27.80
N SER A 81 -74.10 -23.53 -28.62
CA SER A 81 -73.15 -24.62 -28.37
C SER A 81 -71.69 -24.15 -28.48
N TYR A 82 -71.38 -23.26 -29.42
CA TYR A 82 -70.07 -22.58 -29.47
C TYR A 82 -69.89 -21.60 -28.32
N GLY A 83 -70.97 -21.02 -27.78
CA GLY A 83 -70.95 -20.22 -26.56
C GLY A 83 -70.45 -21.01 -25.35
N ALA A 84 -70.95 -22.23 -25.14
CA ALA A 84 -70.47 -23.13 -24.10
C ALA A 84 -68.98 -23.52 -24.30
N LEU A 85 -68.58 -23.78 -25.55
CA LEU A 85 -67.19 -24.12 -25.89
C LEU A 85 -66.22 -22.94 -25.68
N ASN A 86 -66.59 -21.73 -26.11
CA ASN A 86 -65.79 -20.51 -25.91
C ASN A 86 -65.69 -20.14 -24.42
N THR A 87 -66.74 -20.39 -23.65
CA THR A 87 -66.72 -20.23 -22.18
C THR A 87 -65.73 -21.18 -21.53
N LEU A 88 -65.68 -22.44 -21.98
CA LEU A 88 -64.69 -23.42 -21.53
C LEU A 88 -63.25 -22.98 -21.85
N PHE A 89 -62.97 -22.52 -23.08
CA PHE A 89 -61.65 -22.01 -23.43
C PHE A 89 -61.25 -20.76 -22.65
N SER A 90 -62.20 -19.84 -22.41
CA SER A 90 -61.97 -18.63 -21.61
C SER A 90 -61.66 -19.00 -20.15
N GLY A 91 -62.37 -19.97 -19.58
CA GLY A 91 -62.10 -20.52 -18.25
C GLY A 91 -60.72 -21.19 -18.17
N LEU A 92 -60.34 -21.98 -19.18
CA LEU A 92 -59.01 -22.61 -19.26
C LEU A 92 -57.89 -21.58 -19.41
N ALA A 93 -58.06 -20.56 -20.26
CA ALA A 93 -57.10 -19.47 -20.41
C ALA A 93 -56.91 -18.69 -19.09
N PHE A 94 -58.01 -18.47 -18.36
CA PHE A 94 -57.96 -17.83 -17.05
C PHE A 94 -57.23 -18.71 -16.00
N VAL A 95 -57.46 -20.02 -16.01
CA VAL A 95 -56.70 -20.98 -15.17
C VAL A 95 -55.21 -20.96 -15.51
N PHE A 96 -54.84 -20.98 -16.80
CA PHE A 96 -53.45 -20.87 -17.23
C PHE A 96 -52.82 -19.54 -16.81
N LEU A 97 -53.56 -18.42 -16.88
CA LEU A 97 -53.10 -17.11 -16.43
C LEU A 97 -52.80 -17.11 -14.93
N ILE A 98 -53.70 -17.65 -14.10
CA ILE A 98 -53.49 -17.77 -12.64
C ILE A 98 -52.25 -18.63 -12.34
N LEU A 99 -52.12 -19.78 -13.02
CA LEU A 99 -50.95 -20.65 -12.90
C LEU A 99 -49.65 -19.93 -13.28
N SER A 100 -49.66 -19.15 -14.37
CA SER A 100 -48.52 -18.37 -14.81
C SER A 100 -48.14 -17.30 -13.79
N LEU A 101 -49.10 -16.57 -13.24
CA LEU A 101 -48.86 -15.57 -12.19
C LEU A 101 -48.25 -16.21 -10.93
N TYR A 102 -48.73 -17.40 -10.56
CA TYR A 102 -48.17 -18.14 -9.44
C TYR A 102 -46.70 -18.52 -9.67
N LEU A 103 -46.38 -19.08 -10.85
CA LEU A 103 -45.02 -19.44 -11.22
C LEU A 103 -44.08 -18.21 -11.30
N GLN A 104 -44.54 -17.11 -11.90
CA GLN A 104 -43.79 -15.85 -11.95
C GLN A 104 -43.54 -15.29 -10.55
N GLY A 105 -44.50 -15.42 -9.63
CA GLY A 105 -44.34 -15.00 -8.24
C GLY A 105 -43.23 -15.77 -7.51
N ASP A 106 -43.12 -17.07 -7.75
CA ASP A 106 -42.07 -17.89 -7.15
C ASP A 106 -40.69 -17.62 -7.78
N GLU A 107 -40.63 -17.36 -9.09
CA GLU A 107 -39.40 -16.94 -9.77
C GLU A 107 -38.91 -15.58 -9.26
N LEU A 108 -39.80 -14.61 -9.07
CA LEU A 108 -39.46 -13.31 -8.48
C LEU A 108 -38.93 -13.44 -7.05
N LYS A 109 -39.51 -14.35 -6.24
CA LYS A 109 -38.97 -14.65 -4.89
C LYS A 109 -37.56 -15.25 -4.98
N ALA A 110 -37.34 -16.20 -5.89
CA ALA A 110 -36.03 -16.80 -6.11
C ALA A 110 -34.98 -15.75 -6.54
N GLN A 111 -35.31 -14.89 -7.50
CA GLN A 111 -34.45 -13.78 -7.94
C GLN A 111 -34.15 -12.79 -6.79
N ARG A 112 -35.15 -12.42 -5.98
CA ARG A 112 -34.93 -11.57 -4.80
C ARG A 112 -33.96 -12.20 -3.80
N ASN A 113 -34.05 -13.51 -3.59
CA ASN A 113 -33.13 -14.23 -2.72
C ASN A 113 -31.70 -14.24 -3.28
N GLU A 114 -31.54 -14.51 -4.57
CA GLU A 114 -30.23 -14.48 -5.24
C GLU A 114 -29.58 -13.09 -5.17
N ILE A 115 -30.33 -12.02 -5.43
CA ILE A 115 -29.83 -10.63 -5.29
C ILE A 115 -29.40 -10.35 -3.84
N LYS A 116 -30.16 -10.86 -2.85
CA LYS A 116 -29.81 -10.71 -1.44
C LYS A 116 -28.50 -11.42 -1.10
N GLU A 117 -28.27 -12.59 -1.68
CA GLU A 117 -27.02 -13.36 -1.53
C GLU A 117 -25.85 -12.65 -2.22
N GLN A 118 -26.01 -12.23 -3.47
CA GLN A 118 -25.00 -11.43 -4.19
C GLN A 118 -24.62 -10.16 -3.43
N ARG A 119 -25.60 -9.42 -2.90
CA ARG A 119 -25.34 -8.24 -2.05
C ARG A 119 -24.54 -8.59 -0.80
N ARG A 120 -24.76 -9.77 -0.19
CA ARG A 120 -23.98 -10.24 0.96
C ARG A 120 -22.55 -10.57 0.55
N GLU A 121 -22.34 -11.21 -0.59
CA GLU A 121 -21.00 -11.50 -1.13
C GLU A 121 -20.23 -10.23 -1.48
N ILE A 122 -20.86 -9.26 -2.15
CA ILE A 122 -20.24 -7.96 -2.44
C ILE A 122 -19.84 -7.25 -1.15
N LYS A 123 -20.71 -7.25 -0.13
CA LYS A 123 -20.37 -6.68 1.19
C LYS A 123 -19.16 -7.39 1.83
N ARG A 124 -19.08 -8.72 1.73
CA ARG A 124 -17.92 -9.49 2.22
C ARG A 124 -16.65 -9.16 1.44
N SER A 125 -16.73 -9.12 0.11
CA SER A 125 -15.63 -8.75 -0.77
C SER A 125 -15.11 -7.35 -0.47
N ASN A 126 -15.99 -6.37 -0.32
CA ASN A 126 -15.63 -5.00 0.08
C ASN A 126 -14.95 -4.95 1.46
N LYS A 127 -15.39 -5.78 2.41
CA LYS A 127 -14.74 -5.88 3.73
C LYS A 127 -13.32 -6.44 3.59
N ILE A 128 -13.13 -7.49 2.79
CA ILE A 128 -11.81 -8.09 2.50
C ILE A 128 -10.91 -7.07 1.81
N ALA A 129 -11.40 -6.38 0.78
CA ALA A 129 -10.65 -5.33 0.07
C ALA A 129 -10.24 -4.20 1.02
N LYS A 130 -11.12 -3.79 1.95
CA LYS A 130 -10.79 -2.79 2.98
C LYS A 130 -9.70 -3.29 3.94
N GLN A 131 -9.72 -4.57 4.32
CA GLN A 131 -8.67 -5.19 5.14
C GLN A 131 -7.34 -5.28 4.39
N GLN A 132 -7.36 -5.70 3.13
CA GLN A 132 -6.17 -5.73 2.28
C GLN A 132 -5.53 -4.35 2.13
N ARG A 133 -6.32 -3.30 1.87
CA ARG A 133 -5.80 -1.93 1.82
C ARG A 133 -5.11 -1.52 3.12
N LYS A 134 -5.67 -1.90 4.28
CA LYS A 134 -5.04 -1.64 5.58
C LYS A 134 -3.70 -2.38 5.71
N ILE A 135 -3.65 -3.65 5.35
CA ILE A 135 -2.41 -4.47 5.37
C ILE A 135 -1.36 -3.86 4.44
N THR A 136 -1.73 -3.50 3.21
CA THR A 136 -0.82 -2.88 2.25
C THR A 136 -0.26 -1.54 2.78
N ASN A 137 -1.11 -0.71 3.41
CA ASN A 137 -0.65 0.53 4.02
C ASN A 137 0.31 0.28 5.19
N GLN A 138 0.05 -0.75 6.00
CA GLN A 138 0.96 -1.15 7.08
C GLN A 138 2.30 -1.67 6.53
N GLN A 139 2.28 -2.50 5.48
CA GLN A 139 3.47 -2.99 4.81
C GLN A 139 4.29 -1.84 4.21
N ALA A 140 3.65 -0.86 3.59
CA ALA A 140 4.34 0.33 3.07
C ALA A 140 5.02 1.14 4.19
N LYS A 141 4.38 1.25 5.36
CA LYS A 141 4.99 1.90 6.53
C LYS A 141 6.18 1.10 7.06
N LEU A 142 6.04 -0.22 7.19
CA LEU A 142 7.13 -1.10 7.64
C LEU A 142 8.32 -1.07 6.67
N LEU A 143 8.07 -1.11 5.36
CA LEU A 143 9.12 -1.03 4.36
C LEU A 143 9.88 0.30 4.43
N LYS A 144 9.17 1.42 4.62
CA LYS A 144 9.81 2.73 4.83
C LYS A 144 10.72 2.73 6.06
N GLN A 145 10.26 2.13 7.16
CA GLN A 145 11.06 1.99 8.36
C GLN A 145 12.30 1.11 8.12
N GLN A 146 12.13 -0.06 7.49
CA GLN A 146 13.23 -0.95 7.16
C GLN A 146 14.29 -0.30 6.27
N ILE A 147 13.89 0.51 5.28
CA ILE A 147 14.83 1.25 4.44
C ILE A 147 15.60 2.28 5.28
N LYS A 148 14.94 2.96 6.23
CA LYS A 148 15.61 3.90 7.15
C LYS A 148 16.64 3.17 8.01
N ASP A 149 16.22 2.08 8.64
CA ASP A 149 17.08 1.29 9.54
C ASP A 149 18.27 0.69 8.79
N ALA A 150 18.05 0.16 7.57
CA ALA A 150 19.11 -0.39 6.72
C ALA A 150 20.13 0.67 6.30
N LYS A 151 19.68 1.89 5.97
CA LYS A 151 20.60 3.01 5.69
C LYS A 151 21.45 3.36 6.90
N GLN A 152 20.85 3.43 8.08
CA GLN A 152 21.59 3.70 9.31
C GLN A 152 22.61 2.60 9.62
N GLN A 153 22.21 1.34 9.47
CA GLN A 153 23.11 0.21 9.65
C GLN A 153 24.29 0.28 8.68
N HIS A 154 24.04 0.48 7.39
CA HIS A 154 25.08 0.60 6.37
C HIS A 154 26.02 1.80 6.65
N PHE A 155 25.49 2.93 7.10
CA PHE A 155 26.29 4.06 7.55
C PHE A 155 27.20 3.65 8.73
N ASN A 156 26.65 3.06 9.79
CA ASN A 156 27.40 2.66 10.97
C ASN A 156 28.51 1.66 10.64
N GLU A 157 28.22 0.65 9.83
CA GLU A 157 29.20 -0.36 9.40
C GLU A 157 30.38 0.29 8.68
N ASN A 158 30.12 1.18 7.71
CA ASN A 158 31.16 1.91 7.01
C ASN A 158 31.90 2.89 7.92
N PHE A 159 31.19 3.60 8.79
CA PHE A 159 31.79 4.53 9.75
C PHE A 159 32.78 3.81 10.68
N PHE A 160 32.40 2.66 11.25
CA PHE A 160 33.31 1.86 12.08
C PHE A 160 34.49 1.30 11.29
N ASN A 161 34.30 0.90 10.02
CA ASN A 161 35.40 0.51 9.15
C ASN A 161 36.35 1.69 8.92
N LEU A 162 35.82 2.89 8.68
CA LEU A 162 36.62 4.11 8.49
C LEU A 162 37.41 4.48 9.76
N LEU A 163 36.82 4.31 10.95
CA LEU A 163 37.51 4.49 12.23
C LEU A 163 38.66 3.48 12.40
N GLN A 164 38.48 2.22 11.98
CA GLN A 164 39.56 1.23 12.03
C GLN A 164 40.69 1.57 11.05
N GLU A 165 40.36 2.00 9.83
CA GLU A 165 41.34 2.46 8.85
C GLU A 165 42.11 3.71 9.32
N LYS A 166 41.47 4.64 10.07
CA LYS A 166 42.17 5.73 10.76
C LYS A 166 43.28 5.19 11.65
N ASN A 167 42.96 4.20 12.48
CA ASN A 167 43.91 3.60 13.40
C ASN A 167 45.03 2.85 12.66
N ARG A 168 44.71 2.13 11.58
CA ARG A 168 45.71 1.49 10.71
C ARG A 168 46.68 2.51 10.10
N ARG A 169 46.19 3.68 9.68
CA ARG A 169 47.06 4.77 9.20
C ARG A 169 48.02 5.24 10.28
N ILE A 170 47.52 5.46 11.50
CA ILE A 170 48.37 5.80 12.66
C ILE A 170 49.42 4.72 12.89
N GLU A 171 49.02 3.45 12.97
CA GLU A 171 49.93 2.30 13.18
C GLU A 171 51.00 2.19 12.08
N SER A 172 50.65 2.54 10.84
CA SER A 172 51.56 2.54 9.69
C SER A 172 52.55 3.71 9.70
N MET A 173 52.33 4.76 10.51
CA MET A 173 53.24 5.90 10.59
C MET A 173 54.62 5.44 11.05
N LYS A 174 55.65 6.01 10.41
CA LYS A 174 57.07 5.79 10.72
C LYS A 174 57.77 7.12 10.82
N TYR A 175 58.55 7.31 11.87
CA TYR A 175 59.38 8.49 12.06
C TYR A 175 60.62 8.12 12.86
N ARG A 176 61.80 8.19 12.21
CA ARG A 176 63.05 7.67 12.78
C ARG A 176 62.83 6.22 13.26
N ASP A 177 63.15 5.91 14.52
CA ASP A 177 62.97 4.58 15.12
C ASP A 177 61.59 4.37 15.76
N LEU A 178 60.67 5.33 15.64
CA LEU A 178 59.33 5.30 16.22
C LEU A 178 58.27 4.88 15.21
N SER A 179 57.19 4.29 15.72
CA SER A 179 56.01 3.95 14.92
C SER A 179 54.72 4.01 15.71
N GLY A 180 53.60 4.14 15.01
CA GLY A 180 52.28 4.12 15.62
C GLY A 180 52.09 5.22 16.66
N ASN A 181 51.46 4.86 17.78
CA ASN A 181 51.13 5.79 18.87
C ASN A 181 52.34 6.49 19.50
N ALA A 182 53.54 5.90 19.43
CA ALA A 182 54.75 6.57 19.93
C ALA A 182 55.06 7.87 19.17
N ILE A 183 54.67 7.95 17.89
CA ILE A 183 54.78 9.18 17.10
C ILE A 183 53.76 10.20 17.58
N LEU A 184 52.50 9.80 17.80
CA LEU A 184 51.48 10.71 18.33
C LEU A 184 51.91 11.29 19.68
N ASN A 185 52.44 10.46 20.58
CA ASN A 185 52.94 10.92 21.88
C ASN A 185 54.09 11.93 21.74
N LEU A 186 55.06 11.67 20.86
CA LEU A 186 56.17 12.60 20.58
C LEU A 186 55.67 13.95 20.07
N PHE A 187 54.76 13.94 19.08
CA PHE A 187 54.21 15.17 18.50
C PHE A 187 53.34 15.92 19.52
N SER A 188 52.46 15.21 20.23
CA SER A 188 51.62 15.72 21.33
C SER A 188 52.47 16.43 22.38
N HIS A 189 53.49 15.76 22.92
CA HIS A 189 54.37 16.35 23.94
C HIS A 189 55.14 17.56 23.41
N LYS A 190 55.69 17.48 22.18
CA LYS A 190 56.43 18.60 21.61
C LYS A 190 55.53 19.80 21.34
N PHE A 191 54.32 19.56 20.86
CA PHE A 191 53.30 20.58 20.65
C PHE A 191 52.91 21.26 21.97
N LEU A 192 52.51 20.48 22.98
CA LEU A 192 52.14 20.99 24.29
C LEU A 192 53.27 21.81 24.91
N ASN A 193 54.49 21.27 24.95
CA ASN A 193 55.65 22.00 25.47
C ASN A 193 55.93 23.30 24.68
N THR A 194 55.68 23.33 23.37
CA THR A 194 55.84 24.56 22.59
C THR A 194 54.79 25.57 23.00
N ILE A 195 53.53 25.18 22.95
CA ILE A 195 52.41 26.06 23.30
C ILE A 195 52.58 26.59 24.73
N GLU A 196 52.90 25.73 25.70
CA GLU A 196 53.03 26.12 27.11
C GLU A 196 54.09 27.21 27.36
N ASN A 197 55.20 27.14 26.63
CA ASN A 197 56.35 28.01 26.82
C ASN A 197 56.29 29.32 26.00
N ILE A 198 55.23 29.55 25.20
CA ILE A 198 55.07 30.82 24.46
C ILE A 198 54.77 31.96 25.42
N ILE A 199 55.68 32.93 25.52
CA ILE A 199 55.50 34.08 26.42
C ILE A 199 54.46 35.05 25.84
N LEU A 200 53.40 35.33 26.60
CA LEU A 200 52.33 36.28 26.25
C LEU A 200 52.44 37.61 27.03
N GLU A 201 53.63 37.98 27.49
CA GLU A 201 53.82 39.18 28.30
C GLU A 201 53.39 40.43 27.52
N GLY A 202 52.49 41.23 28.11
CA GLY A 202 51.95 42.45 27.50
C GLY A 202 50.69 42.27 26.63
N MET A 203 50.06 41.09 26.63
CA MET A 203 48.82 40.85 25.87
C MET A 203 47.64 41.65 26.44
N ASP A 204 46.94 42.36 25.56
CA ASP A 204 45.67 43.05 25.81
C ASP A 204 44.73 42.95 24.60
N ASP A 205 43.52 43.52 24.70
CA ASP A 205 42.51 43.45 23.64
C ASP A 205 42.93 44.15 22.34
N THR A 206 43.91 45.05 22.39
CA THR A 206 44.35 45.84 21.23
C THR A 206 45.42 45.13 20.39
N ASN A 207 46.07 44.10 20.95
CA ASN A 207 47.21 43.43 20.33
C ASN A 207 47.03 41.91 20.15
N GLN A 208 45.82 41.39 20.37
CA GLN A 208 45.54 39.94 20.33
C GLN A 208 46.00 39.27 19.03
N GLU A 209 45.78 39.90 17.87
CA GLU A 209 46.14 39.30 16.57
C GLU A 209 47.65 39.07 16.44
N LYS A 210 48.48 39.98 16.95
CA LYS A 210 49.93 39.82 16.95
C LYS A 210 50.39 38.60 17.75
N TYR A 211 49.71 38.31 18.87
CA TYR A 211 49.99 37.11 19.66
C TYR A 211 49.47 35.85 18.97
N ARG A 212 48.34 35.92 18.24
CA ARG A 212 47.86 34.80 17.43
C ARG A 212 48.87 34.44 16.34
N GLU A 213 49.38 35.43 15.61
CA GLU A 213 50.44 35.24 14.61
C GLU A 213 51.69 34.62 15.24
N HIS A 214 52.16 35.16 16.37
CA HIS A 214 53.34 34.61 17.07
C HIS A 214 53.13 33.15 17.50
N ILE A 215 51.94 32.80 18.02
CA ILE A 215 51.60 31.43 18.38
C ILE A 215 51.65 30.53 17.13
N LEU A 216 51.04 30.95 16.03
CA LEU A 216 51.01 30.18 14.79
C LEU A 216 52.43 29.97 14.23
N ASP A 217 53.29 30.99 14.28
CA ASP A 217 54.68 30.89 13.82
C ASP A 217 55.48 29.87 14.63
N GLU A 218 55.41 29.91 15.96
CA GLU A 218 56.10 28.95 16.84
C GLU A 218 55.60 27.51 16.63
N VAL A 219 54.29 27.36 16.44
CA VAL A 219 53.65 26.08 16.13
C VAL A 219 54.13 25.54 14.78
N VAL A 220 54.09 26.36 13.72
CA VAL A 220 54.56 25.97 12.38
C VAL A 220 56.04 25.61 12.42
N ASN A 221 56.89 26.40 13.08
CA ASN A 221 58.31 26.10 13.23
C ASN A 221 58.54 24.75 13.94
N THR A 222 57.76 24.49 14.98
CA THR A 222 57.80 23.21 15.69
C THR A 222 57.39 22.05 14.80
N TYR A 223 56.35 22.20 13.98
CA TYR A 223 55.90 21.16 13.06
C TYR A 223 56.94 20.88 11.99
N LEU A 224 57.50 21.93 11.40
CA LEU A 224 58.57 21.83 10.40
C LEU A 224 59.83 21.15 10.95
N SER A 225 60.09 21.24 12.26
CA SER A 225 61.21 20.52 12.90
C SER A 225 61.09 18.99 12.82
N PHE A 226 59.89 18.47 12.54
CA PHE A 226 59.63 17.06 12.33
C PHE A 226 59.72 16.62 10.86
N TYR A 227 60.02 17.53 9.93
CA TYR A 227 60.20 17.16 8.54
C TYR A 227 61.52 16.43 8.36
N ASP A 228 61.44 15.24 7.77
CA ASP A 228 62.58 14.57 7.17
C ASP A 228 62.59 14.80 5.65
N GLN A 229 63.46 14.09 4.93
CA GLN A 229 63.54 14.18 3.45
C GLN A 229 62.23 13.84 2.72
N TRP A 230 61.27 13.19 3.40
CA TRP A 230 59.98 12.73 2.89
C TRP A 230 58.79 13.44 3.56
N GLY A 231 59.03 14.56 4.26
CA GLY A 231 57.99 15.35 4.92
C GLY A 231 57.59 14.84 6.31
N SER A 232 56.41 15.22 6.77
CA SER A 232 55.86 14.80 8.06
C SER A 232 55.25 13.38 7.99
N PRO A 233 55.31 12.57 9.07
CA PRO A 233 54.61 11.28 9.15
C PRO A 233 53.10 11.37 8.86
N PHE A 234 52.48 12.50 9.20
CA PHE A 234 51.06 12.75 8.94
C PHE A 234 50.75 12.98 7.46
N GLU A 235 51.67 13.60 6.72
CA GLU A 235 51.54 13.82 5.27
C GLU A 235 51.77 12.51 4.51
N ARG A 236 52.81 11.76 4.88
CA ARG A 236 53.11 10.46 4.25
C ARG A 236 51.96 9.47 4.36
N THR A 237 51.25 9.48 5.48
CA THR A 237 50.09 8.59 5.71
C THR A 237 48.76 9.22 5.29
N LEU A 238 48.78 10.44 4.75
CA LEU A 238 47.60 11.23 4.38
C LEU A 238 46.56 11.34 5.51
N TYR A 239 47.04 11.34 6.76
CA TYR A 239 46.19 11.26 7.93
C TYR A 239 45.23 12.46 8.03
N ILE A 240 45.73 13.67 7.75
CA ILE A 240 44.94 14.91 7.77
C ILE A 240 43.78 14.84 6.77
N ASN A 241 44.09 14.44 5.53
CA ASN A 241 43.09 14.27 4.48
C ASN A 241 42.06 13.23 4.89
N TYR A 242 42.52 12.12 5.49
CA TYR A 242 41.65 11.06 5.95
C TYR A 242 40.68 11.48 7.06
N ILE A 243 41.13 12.28 8.04
CA ILE A 243 40.23 12.85 9.07
C ILE A 243 39.21 13.79 8.43
N ASN A 244 39.65 14.63 7.48
CA ASN A 244 38.73 15.49 6.74
C ASN A 244 37.68 14.67 5.97
N ASP A 245 38.09 13.63 5.25
CA ASP A 245 37.20 12.76 4.48
C ASP A 245 36.24 11.99 5.40
N LEU A 246 36.70 11.55 6.57
CA LEU A 246 35.86 10.89 7.56
C LEU A 246 34.77 11.83 8.09
N ILE A 247 35.11 13.08 8.40
CA ILE A 247 34.11 14.08 8.84
C ILE A 247 33.14 14.40 7.69
N HIS A 248 33.63 14.53 6.45
CA HIS A 248 32.75 14.71 5.29
C HIS A 248 31.82 13.51 5.08
N TYR A 249 32.30 12.29 5.29
CA TYR A 249 31.47 11.10 5.22
C TYR A 249 30.32 11.15 6.23
N ILE A 250 30.58 11.61 7.46
CA ILE A 250 29.54 11.83 8.47
C ILE A 250 28.55 12.89 7.98
N GLU A 251 29.03 14.04 7.49
CA GLU A 251 28.19 15.13 6.99
C GLU A 251 27.22 14.68 5.88
N ASP A 252 27.72 13.91 4.91
CA ASP A 252 26.97 13.54 3.73
C ASP A 252 26.03 12.35 3.95
N ASN A 253 26.36 11.45 4.88
CA ASN A 253 25.71 10.15 5.00
C ASN A 253 25.00 9.90 6.32
N ALA A 254 25.35 10.61 7.41
CA ALA A 254 24.66 10.45 8.68
C ALA A 254 23.23 11.02 8.57
N ALA A 255 22.25 10.33 9.15
CA ALA A 255 20.95 10.96 9.33
C ALA A 255 21.10 12.15 10.28
N LYS A 256 20.34 13.24 10.05
CA LYS A 256 20.42 14.47 10.86
C LYS A 256 20.32 14.23 12.36
N GLU A 257 19.51 13.25 12.76
CA GLU A 257 19.27 12.86 14.16
C GLU A 257 20.40 12.03 14.78
N TYR A 258 21.40 11.60 14.01
CA TYR A 258 22.54 10.81 14.48
C TYR A 258 23.89 11.51 14.26
N MET A 259 23.88 12.75 13.75
CA MET A 259 25.11 13.45 13.36
C MET A 259 25.94 13.82 14.59
N SER A 260 25.31 14.35 15.65
CA SER A 260 25.99 14.67 16.91
C SER A 260 26.56 13.42 17.57
N GLU A 261 25.78 12.33 17.62
CA GLU A 261 26.23 11.05 18.16
C GLU A 261 27.41 10.47 17.37
N SER A 262 27.40 10.60 16.04
CA SER A 262 28.50 10.12 15.19
C SER A 262 29.80 10.90 15.43
N ILE A 263 29.70 12.22 15.59
CA ILE A 263 30.84 13.08 15.93
C ILE A 263 31.34 12.79 17.36
N GLN A 264 30.43 12.56 18.31
CA GLN A 264 30.80 12.14 19.66
C GLN A 264 31.53 10.79 19.66
N LEU A 265 31.06 9.82 18.88
CA LEU A 265 31.73 8.53 18.70
C LEU A 265 33.12 8.72 18.09
N LEU A 266 33.26 9.55 17.05
CA LEU A 266 34.57 9.88 16.48
C LEU A 266 35.54 10.37 17.57
N ARG A 267 35.12 11.31 18.42
CA ARG A 267 35.92 11.82 19.54
C ARG A 267 36.26 10.74 20.57
N MET A 268 35.32 9.87 20.91
CA MET A 268 35.56 8.77 21.85
C MET A 268 36.60 7.77 21.34
N TYR A 269 36.75 7.63 20.03
CA TYR A 269 37.76 6.78 19.38
C TYR A 269 39.11 7.48 19.16
N MET A 270 39.26 8.74 19.59
CA MET A 270 40.53 9.48 19.59
C MET A 270 41.18 9.42 20.96
N THR A 271 42.48 9.14 21.00
CA THR A 271 43.26 9.22 22.24
C THR A 271 43.57 10.67 22.59
N HIS A 272 43.97 10.94 23.83
CA HIS A 272 44.38 12.29 24.24
C HIS A 272 45.52 12.84 23.35
N ASP A 273 46.56 12.04 23.09
CA ASP A 273 47.67 12.40 22.21
C ASP A 273 47.22 12.69 20.78
N GLU A 274 46.22 11.94 20.28
CA GLU A 274 45.64 12.18 18.96
C GLU A 274 44.88 13.50 18.90
N ILE A 275 44.13 13.85 19.95
CA ILE A 275 43.44 15.15 20.06
C ILE A 275 44.46 16.29 20.05
N MET A 276 45.59 16.16 20.78
CA MET A 276 46.67 17.15 20.75
C MET A 276 47.28 17.28 19.35
N CYS A 277 47.50 16.16 18.67
CA CYS A 277 47.98 16.18 17.28
C CYS A 277 46.95 16.81 16.34
N ILE A 278 45.65 16.58 16.53
CA ILE A 278 44.59 17.21 15.72
C ILE A 278 44.57 18.72 15.97
N ALA A 279 44.68 19.17 17.23
CA ALA A 279 44.81 20.60 17.53
C ALA A 279 46.04 21.20 16.83
N PHE A 280 47.19 20.53 16.93
CA PHE A 280 48.43 20.95 16.27
C PHE A 280 48.24 21.09 14.75
N LEU A 281 47.71 20.04 14.10
CA LEU A 281 47.48 20.02 12.67
C LEU A 281 46.42 21.04 12.23
N ALA A 282 45.39 21.27 13.03
CA ALA A 282 44.31 22.20 12.72
C ALA A 282 44.77 23.67 12.71
N MET A 283 45.83 24.00 13.45
CA MET A 283 46.49 25.32 13.40
C MET A 283 47.29 25.53 12.10
N ILE A 284 47.73 24.44 11.47
CA ILE A 284 48.58 24.46 10.27
C ILE A 284 47.76 24.31 9.00
N TYR A 285 46.70 23.49 9.04
CA TYR A 285 45.86 23.17 7.90
C TYR A 285 44.45 23.76 8.12
N PRO A 286 44.13 24.92 7.50
CA PRO A 286 42.89 25.67 7.76
C PRO A 286 41.61 24.84 7.55
N ASN A 287 41.58 23.98 6.53
CA ASN A 287 40.42 23.11 6.26
C ASN A 287 40.09 22.19 7.43
N LEU A 288 41.10 21.68 8.14
CA LEU A 288 40.89 20.88 9.34
C LEU A 288 40.47 21.79 10.52
N GLY A 289 41.07 22.97 10.64
CA GLY A 289 40.69 23.99 11.62
C GLY A 289 39.21 24.38 11.59
N GLU A 290 38.66 24.61 10.39
CA GLU A 290 37.23 24.89 10.21
C GLU A 290 36.36 23.76 10.76
N LYS A 291 36.73 22.49 10.51
CA LYS A 291 35.98 21.33 11.01
C LYS A 291 36.13 21.14 12.51
N VAL A 292 37.33 21.36 13.04
CA VAL A 292 37.59 21.30 14.49
C VAL A 292 36.70 22.29 15.23
N ASN A 293 36.62 23.53 14.73
CA ASN A 293 35.73 24.56 15.28
C ASN A 293 34.26 24.17 15.14
N LYS A 294 33.84 23.74 13.94
CA LYS A 294 32.44 23.41 13.65
C LYS A 294 31.90 22.23 14.47
N TYR A 295 32.72 21.21 14.72
CA TYR A 295 32.30 19.93 15.30
C TYR A 295 32.77 19.70 16.74
N GLY A 296 33.41 20.70 17.36
CA GLY A 296 33.84 20.58 18.75
C GLY A 296 34.78 19.41 19.00
N LEU A 297 35.77 19.22 18.13
CA LEU A 297 36.67 18.05 18.22
C LEU A 297 37.62 18.09 19.42
N LEU A 298 37.81 19.27 20.03
CA LEU A 298 38.66 19.48 21.20
C LEU A 298 37.87 19.48 22.52
N ALA A 299 36.60 19.07 22.52
CA ALA A 299 35.77 19.05 23.74
C ALA A 299 36.34 18.17 24.87
N ASN A 300 37.15 17.17 24.53
CA ASN A 300 37.82 16.28 25.49
C ASN A 300 39.25 16.75 25.84
N PHE A 301 39.60 18.00 25.54
CA PHE A 301 40.88 18.59 25.93
C PHE A 301 40.94 18.69 27.46
N ASN A 302 41.83 17.91 28.09
CA ASN A 302 42.02 17.94 29.54
C ASN A 302 42.94 19.11 29.93
N THR A 303 42.45 19.96 30.81
CA THR A 303 43.02 21.27 31.19
C THR A 303 43.86 21.20 32.46
N ASP A 304 43.72 20.14 33.24
CA ASP A 304 44.25 20.07 34.60
C ASP A 304 45.79 20.04 34.64
N GLU A 305 46.44 19.55 33.58
CA GLU A 305 47.91 19.46 33.50
C GLU A 305 48.55 20.59 32.69
N ASN A 306 47.81 21.27 31.79
CA ASN A 306 48.37 22.25 30.85
C ASN A 306 47.54 23.55 30.78
N MET A 307 47.36 24.23 31.93
CA MET A 307 46.52 25.42 32.06
C MET A 307 46.85 26.52 31.03
N TYR A 308 48.14 26.77 30.78
CA TYR A 308 48.53 27.80 29.82
C TYR A 308 48.32 27.37 28.37
N ALA A 309 48.32 26.07 28.07
CA ALA A 309 48.02 25.58 26.74
C ALA A 309 46.55 25.81 26.39
N GLU A 310 45.64 25.58 27.32
CA GLU A 310 44.22 25.84 27.12
C GLU A 310 43.95 27.30 26.74
N ILE A 311 44.54 28.24 27.49
CA ILE A 311 44.38 29.69 27.23
C ILE A 311 44.83 30.03 25.80
N ARG A 312 45.99 29.53 25.37
CA ARG A 312 46.54 29.79 24.04
C ARG A 312 45.73 29.14 22.93
N LEU A 313 45.22 27.93 23.15
CA LEU A 313 44.35 27.28 22.18
C LEU A 313 43.01 28.01 22.05
N LYS A 314 42.45 28.55 23.13
CA LYS A 314 41.23 29.40 23.08
C LYS A 314 41.44 30.74 22.39
N LEU A 315 42.68 31.21 22.23
CA LEU A 315 42.97 32.36 21.38
C LEU A 315 42.90 32.00 19.90
N ILE A 316 43.21 30.75 19.54
CA ILE A 316 43.31 30.31 18.13
C ILE A 316 42.00 29.69 17.64
N PHE A 317 41.41 28.81 18.43
CA PHE A 317 40.17 28.11 18.12
C PHE A 317 38.95 28.84 18.67
N SER A 318 37.80 28.66 18.02
CA SER A 318 36.55 29.22 18.50
C SER A 318 36.05 28.45 19.73
N LYS A 319 35.09 29.04 20.46
CA LYS A 319 34.54 28.42 21.67
C LYS A 319 33.90 27.05 21.36
N GLU A 320 33.27 26.95 20.20
CA GLU A 320 32.61 25.75 19.69
C GLU A 320 33.58 24.57 19.55
N ALA A 321 34.88 24.81 19.32
CA ALA A 321 35.88 23.75 19.23
C ALA A 321 36.00 22.92 20.52
N PHE A 322 35.66 23.52 21.67
CA PHE A 322 35.77 22.92 23.01
C PHE A 322 34.42 22.52 23.61
N GLU A 323 33.33 22.73 22.89
CA GLU A 323 31.99 22.37 23.34
C GLU A 323 31.48 21.10 22.65
N TYR A 324 30.61 20.35 23.31
CA TYR A 324 29.98 19.18 22.70
C TYR A 324 29.00 19.64 21.61
N TYR A 325 29.31 19.26 20.36
CA TYR A 325 28.48 19.46 19.17
C TYR A 325 27.09 18.80 19.27
#